data_AF-A0AAE3EB50-F1
#
_entry.id   AF-A0AAE3EB50-F1
#
_cell.length_a   1.000
_cell.length_b   1.000
_cell.length_c   1.000
_cell.angle_alpha   90.00
_cell.angle_beta   90.00
_cell.angle_gamma   90.00
#
_symmetry.space_group_name_H-M   'P 1'
#
loop_
_entity.id
_entity.type
_entity.pdbx_description
1 polymer ?
#
loop_
_entity_poly.entity_id
_entity_poly.type
_entity_poly.pdbx_seq_one_letter_code
_entity_poly.pdbx_strand_id
1 'polypeptide(L)'
;MKKKRIIALLMAFSMCAGTAMPAYASETGEDAAAITEITSNDEIAETMEETSLDISSYEVQAEAIAEQIEAESSMTYRLDDETLLNVQLYELILLNLIRADYGLDVLAYDTDLANAAVQRAYEAGTYFSHTRPDGREWSTIYDEYGIPSWCSGENLAMGQTSVDDAVTSWMNSEGHRANILSPDFQTIGIGVDNSFSLVTWSQLFGGGYTVSSLEFLGMEKRYSVGADLSEQGILVIANYTNGRSAAVPLQNSMISGYDANRLGSQTIRVQMQGASVNVKLEIFDGVKDFVERLYQDILGRKADASGLQAWTDVLRSGSEQGAKVAQGFIDSVEFKNRSLSDKEYLTILYHTFFNRQPDASGLQAWLNVLDSGLTRMHVFRGFAESDEFTKICESYGIERGNANLTAPADQNEGVTKFVARCYRLCLGRREDSAGLNEWCNAILTGRNTAKQAAFGFVFSSEFQNKHLSDTDFIKVMYRVFLDREADASGLSAWGNVLRGGGSREHVFNGFADSPEFREICARYGI
;
A
#
# COMPACT_ATOMS: atom_id res chain seq x y z
N MET A 1 3.24 -3.84 5.11
CA MET A 1 3.11 -2.59 4.33
C MET A 1 2.77 -2.98 2.90
N LYS A 2 1.52 -2.79 2.48
CA LYS A 2 0.99 -3.19 1.16
C LYS A 2 0.13 -2.04 0.56
N LYS A 3 0.59 -0.78 0.56
CA LYS A 3 -0.30 0.39 0.29
C LYS A 3 0.19 1.44 -0.72
N LYS A 4 1.33 1.30 -1.43
CA LYS A 4 1.77 2.32 -2.42
C LYS A 4 2.08 1.84 -3.86
N ARG A 5 1.46 0.75 -4.35
CA ARG A 5 1.52 0.35 -5.78
C ARG A 5 0.18 0.18 -6.53
N ILE A 6 -0.97 0.26 -5.87
CA ILE A 6 -2.31 0.14 -6.50
C ILE A 6 -2.80 1.47 -7.13
N ILE A 7 -2.13 2.59 -6.84
CA ILE A 7 -2.51 3.98 -7.17
C ILE A 7 -2.46 4.30 -8.70
N ALA A 8 -2.17 3.33 -9.57
CA ALA A 8 -2.03 3.54 -11.02
C ALA A 8 -3.14 2.91 -11.89
N LEU A 9 -4.07 2.10 -11.33
CA LEU A 9 -5.12 1.44 -12.12
C LEU A 9 -6.53 1.49 -11.51
N LEU A 10 -6.70 1.99 -10.29
CA LEU A 10 -7.96 2.02 -9.54
C LEU A 10 -8.15 3.42 -8.92
N MET A 11 -8.96 4.24 -9.59
CA MET A 11 -9.15 5.68 -9.31
C MET A 11 -10.57 6.22 -9.63
N ALA A 12 -11.46 5.41 -10.19
CA ALA A 12 -12.86 5.49 -9.80
C ALA A 12 -12.96 4.59 -8.55
N PHE A 13 -13.35 4.94 -7.31
CA PHE A 13 -13.59 6.17 -6.51
C PHE A 13 -13.33 5.93 -4.96
N SER A 14 -14.33 5.66 -4.06
CA SER A 14 -14.20 5.29 -2.60
C SER A 14 -15.40 4.55 -1.86
N MET A 15 -15.21 3.75 -0.79
CA MET A 15 -16.26 2.97 -0.03
C MET A 15 -17.11 3.80 0.96
N CYS A 16 -18.33 3.32 1.28
CA CYS A 16 -18.76 3.03 2.67
C CYS A 16 -20.17 2.39 2.77
N ALA A 17 -20.26 1.12 3.19
CA ALA A 17 -20.91 0.74 4.45
C ALA A 17 -21.06 -0.78 4.61
N GLY A 18 -20.74 -1.29 5.80
CA GLY A 18 -21.36 -2.52 6.28
C GLY A 18 -22.82 -2.24 6.63
N THR A 19 -23.74 -2.65 5.76
CA THR A 19 -25.17 -2.74 6.08
C THR A 19 -25.72 -4.08 5.64
N ALA A 20 -26.24 -4.85 6.59
CA ALA A 20 -27.25 -5.85 6.26
C ALA A 20 -28.36 -5.16 5.45
N MET A 21 -28.91 -5.82 4.42
CA MET A 21 -30.11 -5.32 3.77
C MET A 21 -31.18 -5.05 4.84
N PRO A 22 -31.86 -3.90 4.82
CA PRO A 22 -32.85 -3.58 5.83
C PRO A 22 -33.96 -4.63 5.78
N ALA A 23 -34.11 -5.40 6.86
CA ALA A 23 -35.18 -6.39 6.98
C ALA A 23 -36.52 -5.69 6.78
N TYR A 24 -37.22 -6.02 5.70
CA TYR A 24 -38.51 -5.42 5.38
C TYR A 24 -39.57 -5.92 6.37
N ALA A 25 -39.83 -5.13 7.40
CA ALA A 25 -40.99 -5.32 8.25
C ALA A 25 -42.25 -4.98 7.45
N SER A 26 -43.08 -6.00 7.21
CA SER A 26 -44.36 -5.83 6.51
C SER A 26 -45.44 -5.32 7.46
N GLU A 27 -45.72 -4.01 7.40
CA GLU A 27 -46.98 -3.44 7.90
C GLU A 27 -47.70 -2.71 6.76
N THR A 28 -48.63 -3.41 6.09
CA THR A 28 -50.08 -3.09 6.13
C THR A 28 -50.90 -4.13 5.37
N GLY A 29 -51.93 -4.67 6.02
CA GLY A 29 -53.26 -4.91 5.42
C GLY A 29 -53.43 -5.97 4.33
N GLU A 30 -54.02 -7.11 4.72
CA GLU A 30 -55.05 -7.86 3.97
C GLU A 30 -54.80 -8.13 2.47
N ASP A 31 -54.00 -9.18 2.16
CA ASP A 31 -54.44 -10.29 1.27
C ASP A 31 -53.37 -11.42 1.19
N ALA A 32 -53.01 -12.00 2.35
CA ALA A 32 -52.13 -13.16 2.44
C ALA A 32 -52.94 -14.45 2.68
N ALA A 33 -53.67 -14.91 1.67
CA ALA A 33 -54.59 -16.05 1.76
C ALA A 33 -54.43 -17.09 0.62
N ALA A 34 -53.20 -17.40 0.23
CA ALA A 34 -52.84 -18.66 -0.43
C ALA A 34 -51.34 -18.95 -0.29
N ILE A 35 -50.99 -20.25 -0.24
CA ILE A 35 -49.67 -20.87 0.00
C ILE A 35 -49.45 -21.27 1.47
N THR A 36 -50.21 -22.28 1.88
CA THR A 36 -49.89 -23.22 2.96
C THR A 36 -49.64 -24.60 2.34
N GLU A 37 -48.83 -25.44 3.01
CA GLU A 37 -48.28 -26.72 2.52
C GLU A 37 -47.20 -26.49 1.44
N ILE A 38 -45.97 -26.99 1.58
CA ILE A 38 -45.55 -28.27 2.19
C ILE A 38 -44.40 -28.07 3.19
N THR A 39 -44.57 -28.53 4.43
CA THR A 39 -43.48 -28.81 5.38
C THR A 39 -43.59 -30.26 5.86
N SER A 40 -42.79 -31.15 5.28
CA SER A 40 -42.26 -32.36 5.93
C SER A 40 -41.49 -33.22 4.92
N ASN A 41 -40.18 -33.37 5.12
CA ASN A 41 -39.42 -34.59 4.86
C ASN A 41 -37.99 -34.40 5.39
N ASP A 42 -37.84 -34.59 6.71
CA ASP A 42 -36.55 -34.54 7.44
C ASP A 42 -35.65 -35.77 7.13
N GLU A 43 -35.52 -36.18 5.87
CA GLU A 43 -34.81 -37.42 5.46
C GLU A 43 -33.75 -37.23 4.36
N ILE A 44 -33.29 -35.99 4.10
CA ILE A 44 -32.16 -35.71 3.17
C ILE A 44 -31.00 -34.95 3.88
N ALA A 45 -31.16 -34.57 5.15
CA ALA A 45 -30.16 -33.78 5.88
C ALA A 45 -28.93 -34.57 6.41
N GLU A 46 -28.86 -35.90 6.20
CA GLU A 46 -27.92 -36.78 6.92
C GLU A 46 -26.72 -37.32 6.09
N THR A 47 -26.44 -36.77 4.90
CA THR A 47 -25.34 -37.27 4.02
C THR A 47 -24.46 -36.21 3.34
N MET A 48 -24.38 -34.97 3.84
CA MET A 48 -23.48 -33.92 3.30
C MET A 48 -22.62 -33.18 4.35
N GLU A 49 -22.38 -33.78 5.52
CA GLU A 49 -21.31 -33.33 6.43
C GLU A 49 -19.92 -33.83 5.95
N GLU A 50 -19.32 -33.16 4.95
CA GLU A 50 -17.85 -33.01 4.76
C GLU A 50 -17.48 -32.23 3.47
N THR A 51 -17.87 -30.95 3.34
CA THR A 51 -17.14 -29.93 2.52
C THR A 51 -17.69 -28.51 2.78
N SER A 52 -17.50 -27.98 4.00
CA SER A 52 -17.71 -26.54 4.22
C SER A 52 -16.56 -25.77 3.55
N LEU A 53 -16.81 -25.19 2.38
CA LEU A 53 -15.91 -24.20 1.77
C LEU A 53 -15.80 -22.99 2.72
N ASP A 54 -14.58 -22.63 3.09
CA ASP A 54 -14.31 -21.43 3.88
C ASP A 54 -14.30 -20.22 2.92
N ILE A 55 -15.40 -19.45 2.93
CA ILE A 55 -15.62 -18.34 1.98
C ILE A 55 -14.94 -17.04 2.47
N SER A 56 -14.45 -17.00 3.72
CA SER A 56 -13.96 -15.79 4.39
C SER A 56 -12.74 -15.13 3.72
N SER A 57 -11.99 -15.86 2.89
CA SER A 57 -10.90 -15.29 2.07
C SER A 57 -11.38 -14.49 0.86
N TYR A 58 -12.59 -14.77 0.36
CA TYR A 58 -13.12 -14.16 -0.87
C TYR A 58 -13.95 -12.89 -0.59
N GLU A 59 -14.61 -12.80 0.56
CA GLU A 59 -15.28 -11.56 1.04
C GLU A 59 -14.28 -10.39 1.11
N VAL A 60 -13.09 -10.64 1.67
CA VAL A 60 -11.97 -9.66 1.75
C VAL A 60 -11.49 -9.22 0.35
N GLN A 61 -11.67 -10.06 -0.66
CA GLN A 61 -11.29 -9.78 -2.05
C GLN A 61 -12.32 -8.88 -2.75
N ALA A 62 -13.60 -8.99 -2.41
CA ALA A 62 -14.67 -8.13 -2.90
C ALA A 62 -14.71 -6.76 -2.19
N GLU A 63 -14.50 -6.72 -0.86
CA GLU A 63 -14.43 -5.47 -0.09
C GLU A 63 -13.32 -4.53 -0.59
N ALA A 64 -12.18 -5.07 -1.03
CA ALA A 64 -11.06 -4.28 -1.54
C ALA A 64 -11.33 -3.58 -2.90
N ILE A 65 -12.41 -3.96 -3.60
CA ILE A 65 -12.81 -3.37 -4.89
C ILE A 65 -13.84 -2.26 -4.67
N ALA A 66 -14.81 -2.49 -3.78
CA ALA A 66 -15.84 -1.49 -3.44
C ALA A 66 -15.29 -0.28 -2.65
N GLU A 67 -14.08 -0.33 -2.06
CA GLU A 67 -13.37 0.86 -1.54
C GLU A 67 -12.95 1.85 -2.64
N GLN A 68 -13.57 1.69 -3.81
CA GLN A 68 -13.52 2.49 -5.00
C GLN A 68 -14.94 2.81 -5.60
N ILE A 69 -16.01 3.11 -4.83
CA ILE A 69 -17.24 3.77 -5.39
C ILE A 69 -17.76 5.10 -4.75
N GLU A 70 -19.05 5.32 -4.44
CA GLU A 70 -19.70 6.62 -4.10
C GLU A 70 -19.52 7.82 -5.08
N ALA A 71 -18.28 8.27 -5.31
CA ALA A 71 -17.89 9.60 -4.83
C ALA A 71 -18.18 10.77 -5.77
N GLU A 72 -18.05 10.61 -7.09
CA GLU A 72 -18.54 11.60 -8.05
C GLU A 72 -19.96 11.29 -8.54
N SER A 73 -20.97 11.16 -7.66
CA SER A 73 -22.35 11.35 -8.12
C SER A 73 -23.35 11.76 -7.03
N SER A 74 -24.51 12.27 -7.44
CA SER A 74 -25.58 12.71 -6.54
C SER A 74 -26.94 12.08 -6.88
N MET A 75 -27.44 11.27 -5.93
CA MET A 75 -28.85 11.04 -5.59
C MET A 75 -29.71 10.10 -6.48
N THR A 76 -30.44 9.21 -5.77
CA THR A 76 -31.67 8.44 -6.09
C THR A 76 -31.62 7.10 -6.85
N TYR A 77 -31.75 6.02 -6.06
CA TYR A 77 -32.42 4.72 -6.33
C TYR A 77 -32.23 4.05 -7.71
N ARG A 78 -31.04 3.45 -7.85
CA ARG A 78 -30.69 2.19 -8.53
C ARG A 78 -29.41 1.67 -7.85
N LEU A 79 -28.97 0.43 -8.10
CA LEU A 79 -27.54 0.13 -7.92
C LEU A 79 -26.76 1.09 -8.82
N ASP A 80 -25.68 1.71 -8.34
CA ASP A 80 -24.77 2.40 -9.24
C ASP A 80 -24.01 1.39 -10.12
N ASP A 81 -23.53 1.85 -11.28
CA ASP A 81 -23.02 0.99 -12.35
C ASP A 81 -21.85 0.10 -11.90
N GLU A 82 -21.11 0.49 -10.86
CA GLU A 82 -19.98 -0.27 -10.35
C GLU A 82 -20.34 -1.21 -9.19
N THR A 83 -21.26 -0.82 -8.29
CA THR A 83 -21.81 -1.78 -7.30
C THR A 83 -22.41 -2.97 -8.04
N LEU A 84 -23.07 -2.72 -9.17
CA LEU A 84 -23.56 -3.76 -10.08
C LEU A 84 -22.42 -4.60 -10.69
N LEU A 85 -21.35 -3.97 -11.21
CA LEU A 85 -20.22 -4.70 -11.79
C LEU A 85 -19.51 -5.60 -10.76
N ASN A 86 -19.34 -5.12 -9.53
CA ASN A 86 -18.74 -5.90 -8.44
C ASN A 86 -19.58 -7.13 -8.10
N VAL A 87 -20.91 -6.96 -7.99
CA VAL A 87 -21.87 -8.06 -7.77
C VAL A 87 -21.78 -9.09 -8.91
N GLN A 88 -21.75 -8.65 -10.17
CA GLN A 88 -21.61 -9.53 -11.34
C GLN A 88 -20.28 -10.29 -11.35
N LEU A 89 -19.16 -9.63 -11.03
CA LEU A 89 -17.83 -10.25 -11.03
C LEU A 89 -17.65 -11.21 -9.86
N TYR A 90 -18.18 -10.89 -8.68
CA TYR A 90 -18.15 -11.78 -7.52
C TYR A 90 -18.96 -13.06 -7.80
N GLU A 91 -20.17 -12.91 -8.33
CA GLU A 91 -20.99 -14.05 -8.74
C GLU A 91 -20.28 -14.92 -9.79
N LEU A 92 -19.69 -14.31 -10.83
CA LEU A 92 -18.90 -15.03 -11.83
C LEU A 92 -17.74 -15.83 -11.22
N ILE A 93 -17.04 -15.27 -10.22
CA ILE A 93 -15.96 -15.98 -9.52
C ILE A 93 -16.50 -17.23 -8.84
N LEU A 94 -17.59 -17.12 -8.07
CA LEU A 94 -18.21 -18.26 -7.39
C LEU A 94 -18.68 -19.34 -8.37
N LEU A 95 -19.37 -18.94 -9.45
CA LEU A 95 -19.83 -19.87 -10.50
C LEU A 95 -18.65 -20.60 -11.16
N ASN A 96 -17.53 -19.91 -11.40
CA ASN A 96 -16.33 -20.51 -12.00
C ASN A 96 -15.57 -21.42 -11.04
N LEU A 97 -15.52 -21.10 -9.73
CA LEU A 97 -14.99 -21.99 -8.70
C LEU A 97 -15.81 -23.29 -8.64
N ILE A 98 -17.14 -23.18 -8.65
CA ILE A 98 -18.06 -24.32 -8.73
C ILE A 98 -17.79 -25.14 -10.00
N ARG A 99 -17.77 -24.50 -11.18
CA ARG A 99 -17.52 -25.19 -12.46
C ARG A 99 -16.16 -25.89 -12.48
N ALA A 100 -15.12 -25.31 -11.88
CA ALA A 100 -13.80 -25.92 -11.78
C ALA A 100 -13.80 -27.20 -10.92
N ASP A 101 -14.58 -27.25 -9.84
CA ASP A 101 -14.77 -28.46 -9.00
C ASP A 101 -15.44 -29.60 -9.80
N TYR A 102 -16.40 -29.25 -10.68
CA TYR A 102 -17.00 -30.18 -11.64
C TYR A 102 -16.11 -30.48 -12.88
N GLY A 103 -14.89 -29.95 -12.94
CA GLY A 103 -13.94 -30.17 -14.05
C GLY A 103 -14.34 -29.51 -15.38
N LEU A 104 -15.16 -28.47 -15.33
CA LEU A 104 -15.66 -27.72 -16.49
C LEU A 104 -14.75 -26.52 -16.80
N ASP A 105 -14.75 -26.07 -18.07
CA ASP A 105 -14.15 -24.79 -18.46
C ASP A 105 -14.88 -23.61 -17.77
N VAL A 106 -14.13 -22.59 -17.38
CA VAL A 106 -14.67 -21.34 -16.82
C VAL A 106 -15.54 -20.59 -17.84
N LEU A 107 -16.58 -19.92 -17.36
CA LEU A 107 -17.34 -18.91 -18.09
C LEU A 107 -16.59 -17.58 -18.08
N ALA A 108 -16.73 -16.80 -19.16
CA ALA A 108 -16.20 -15.45 -19.24
C ALA A 108 -17.32 -14.40 -19.22
N TYR A 109 -17.06 -13.23 -18.63
CA TYR A 109 -17.98 -12.10 -18.57
C TYR A 109 -18.14 -11.45 -19.95
N ASP A 110 -19.33 -11.58 -20.56
CA ASP A 110 -19.69 -10.90 -21.80
C ASP A 110 -20.58 -9.69 -21.47
N THR A 111 -20.12 -8.50 -21.83
CA THR A 111 -20.79 -7.22 -21.51
C THR A 111 -22.13 -7.06 -22.21
N ASP A 112 -22.31 -7.59 -23.43
CA ASP A 112 -23.59 -7.53 -24.14
C ASP A 112 -24.61 -8.43 -23.44
N LEU A 113 -24.20 -9.64 -23.03
CA LEU A 113 -25.03 -10.53 -22.20
C LEU A 113 -25.35 -9.90 -20.85
N ALA A 114 -24.41 -9.21 -20.19
CA ALA A 114 -24.65 -8.58 -18.90
C ALA A 114 -25.69 -7.46 -19.00
N ASN A 115 -25.61 -6.61 -20.04
CA ASN A 115 -26.62 -5.60 -20.31
C ASN A 115 -28.02 -6.21 -20.59
N ALA A 116 -28.06 -7.31 -21.34
CA ALA A 116 -29.30 -8.06 -21.57
C ALA A 116 -29.85 -8.68 -20.27
N ALA A 117 -28.99 -9.21 -19.40
CA ALA A 117 -29.38 -9.81 -18.12
C ALA A 117 -29.92 -8.76 -17.13
N VAL A 118 -29.33 -7.55 -17.09
CA VAL A 118 -29.85 -6.43 -16.28
C VAL A 118 -31.26 -6.03 -16.73
N GLN A 119 -31.49 -5.95 -18.05
CA GLN A 119 -32.83 -5.71 -18.59
C GLN A 119 -33.81 -6.83 -18.21
N ARG A 120 -33.37 -8.10 -18.21
CA ARG A 120 -34.19 -9.25 -17.78
C ARG A 120 -34.50 -9.24 -16.28
N ALA A 121 -33.56 -8.85 -15.42
CA ALA A 121 -33.80 -8.67 -13.99
C ALA A 121 -34.86 -7.58 -13.74
N TYR A 122 -34.69 -6.39 -14.33
CA TYR A 122 -35.69 -5.32 -14.26
C TYR A 122 -37.08 -5.76 -14.77
N GLU A 123 -37.15 -6.47 -15.89
CA GLU A 123 -38.39 -7.05 -16.41
C GLU A 123 -39.04 -8.03 -15.40
N ALA A 124 -38.24 -8.89 -14.76
CA ALA A 124 -38.70 -9.83 -13.74
C ALA A 124 -39.29 -9.13 -12.50
N GLY A 125 -38.76 -7.95 -12.13
CA GLY A 125 -39.32 -7.11 -11.07
C GLY A 125 -40.69 -6.51 -11.42
N THR A 126 -40.96 -6.25 -12.71
CA THR A 126 -42.31 -5.85 -13.18
C THR A 126 -43.27 -7.04 -13.32
N TYR A 127 -42.77 -8.19 -13.76
CA TYR A 127 -43.55 -9.41 -13.99
C TYR A 127 -42.62 -10.63 -13.93
N PHE A 128 -42.62 -11.34 -12.81
CA PHE A 128 -41.70 -12.46 -12.57
C PHE A 128 -42.08 -13.68 -13.42
N SER A 129 -41.47 -13.78 -14.61
CA SER A 129 -41.75 -14.83 -15.60
C SER A 129 -40.60 -14.98 -16.62
N HIS A 130 -40.52 -16.17 -17.21
CA HIS A 130 -39.74 -16.45 -18.44
C HIS A 130 -40.44 -15.91 -19.71
N THR A 131 -41.64 -15.37 -19.59
CA THR A 131 -42.27 -14.54 -20.63
C THR A 131 -42.05 -13.07 -20.27
N ARG A 132 -41.56 -12.26 -21.22
CA ARG A 132 -41.31 -10.84 -21.03
C ARG A 132 -42.63 -10.07 -20.81
N PRO A 133 -42.61 -8.89 -20.17
CA PRO A 133 -43.84 -8.13 -19.84
C PRO A 133 -44.69 -7.72 -21.05
N ASP A 134 -44.12 -7.71 -22.27
CA ASP A 134 -44.81 -7.42 -23.53
C ASP A 134 -45.39 -8.68 -24.22
N GLY A 135 -45.27 -9.85 -23.60
CA GLY A 135 -45.77 -11.13 -24.09
C GLY A 135 -44.82 -11.90 -25.01
N ARG A 136 -43.58 -11.43 -25.22
CA ARG A 136 -42.55 -12.17 -25.99
C ARG A 136 -41.79 -13.17 -25.12
N GLU A 137 -41.20 -14.17 -25.76
CA GLU A 137 -40.28 -15.12 -25.10
C GLU A 137 -39.04 -14.40 -24.55
N TRP A 138 -38.50 -14.84 -23.40
CA TRP A 138 -37.28 -14.29 -22.79
C TRP A 138 -36.12 -14.19 -23.80
N SER A 139 -35.92 -15.23 -24.61
CA SER A 139 -34.80 -15.36 -25.54
C SER A 139 -34.78 -14.30 -26.64
N THR A 140 -35.89 -13.56 -26.86
CA THR A 140 -35.90 -12.39 -27.75
C THR A 140 -34.97 -11.26 -27.30
N ILE A 141 -34.51 -11.26 -26.04
CA ILE A 141 -33.49 -10.33 -25.54
C ILE A 141 -32.13 -10.54 -26.26
N TYR A 142 -31.80 -11.76 -26.70
CA TYR A 142 -30.52 -12.04 -27.37
C TYR A 142 -30.44 -11.31 -28.71
N ASP A 143 -31.51 -11.40 -29.51
CA ASP A 143 -31.60 -10.74 -30.81
C ASP A 143 -31.59 -9.19 -30.68
N GLU A 144 -32.17 -8.63 -29.60
CA GLU A 144 -32.14 -7.18 -29.30
C GLU A 144 -30.72 -6.65 -29.06
N TYR A 145 -29.87 -7.43 -28.39
CA TYR A 145 -28.48 -7.09 -28.10
C TYR A 145 -27.50 -7.67 -29.13
N GLY A 146 -27.99 -8.20 -30.27
CA GLY A 146 -27.18 -8.77 -31.34
C GLY A 146 -26.37 -10.02 -30.95
N ILE A 147 -26.82 -10.73 -29.91
CA ILE A 147 -26.23 -11.95 -29.36
C ILE A 147 -26.87 -13.16 -30.06
N PRO A 148 -26.13 -14.21 -30.45
CA PRO A 148 -26.75 -15.38 -31.06
C PRO A 148 -27.60 -16.16 -30.05
N SER A 149 -28.86 -16.40 -30.40
CA SER A 149 -29.85 -17.10 -29.58
C SER A 149 -29.76 -18.64 -29.65
N TRP A 150 -28.91 -19.22 -30.51
CA TRP A 150 -28.82 -20.68 -30.73
C TRP A 150 -28.08 -21.46 -29.64
N CYS A 151 -27.31 -20.77 -28.79
CA CYS A 151 -26.71 -21.30 -27.57
C CYS A 151 -27.06 -20.32 -26.46
N SER A 152 -28.28 -20.43 -25.92
CA SER A 152 -28.85 -19.52 -24.93
C SER A 152 -29.41 -20.28 -23.73
N GLY A 153 -29.33 -19.69 -22.55
CA GLY A 153 -29.96 -20.18 -21.32
C GLY A 153 -30.31 -19.02 -20.40
N GLU A 154 -31.36 -19.16 -19.61
CA GLU A 154 -31.77 -18.18 -18.58
C GLU A 154 -31.94 -18.89 -17.25
N ASN A 155 -31.35 -18.32 -16.19
CA ASN A 155 -31.82 -18.49 -14.83
C ASN A 155 -32.45 -17.17 -14.36
N LEU A 156 -33.50 -17.27 -13.54
CA LEU A 156 -34.22 -16.11 -13.00
C LEU A 156 -34.54 -16.36 -11.53
N ALA A 157 -34.32 -15.35 -10.67
CA ALA A 157 -34.62 -15.44 -9.24
C ALA A 157 -35.11 -14.11 -8.68
N MET A 158 -35.82 -14.18 -7.55
CA MET A 158 -36.41 -13.01 -6.88
C MET A 158 -36.49 -13.27 -5.38
N GLY A 159 -36.13 -12.26 -4.59
CA GLY A 159 -36.16 -12.28 -3.13
C GLY A 159 -34.82 -12.58 -2.46
N GLN A 160 -33.82 -13.06 -3.20
CA GLN A 160 -32.47 -13.31 -2.66
C GLN A 160 -31.76 -11.99 -2.35
N THR A 161 -31.09 -11.93 -1.20
CA THR A 161 -30.56 -10.69 -0.64
C THR A 161 -29.03 -10.54 -0.74
N SER A 162 -28.34 -11.56 -1.25
CA SER A 162 -26.91 -11.51 -1.57
C SER A 162 -26.57 -12.41 -2.76
N VAL A 163 -25.36 -12.26 -3.29
CA VAL A 163 -24.81 -13.14 -4.34
C VAL A 163 -24.75 -14.59 -3.85
N ASP A 164 -24.28 -14.83 -2.63
CA ASP A 164 -24.16 -16.17 -2.05
C ASP A 164 -25.52 -16.86 -1.91
N ASP A 165 -26.56 -16.11 -1.53
CA ASP A 165 -27.95 -16.57 -1.44
C ASP A 165 -28.52 -16.90 -2.84
N ALA A 166 -28.27 -16.05 -3.83
CA ALA A 166 -28.63 -16.28 -5.23
C ALA A 166 -27.95 -17.55 -5.80
N VAL A 167 -26.61 -17.65 -5.68
CA VAL A 167 -25.82 -18.81 -6.12
C VAL A 167 -26.26 -20.08 -5.40
N THR A 168 -26.45 -20.05 -4.09
CA THR A 168 -26.94 -21.20 -3.31
C THR A 168 -28.35 -21.62 -3.76
N SER A 169 -29.26 -20.66 -4.00
CA SER A 169 -30.61 -20.92 -4.48
C SER A 169 -30.62 -21.57 -5.87
N TRP A 170 -29.82 -21.04 -6.80
CA TRP A 170 -29.67 -21.64 -8.14
C TRP A 170 -29.02 -23.03 -8.09
N MET A 171 -28.00 -23.24 -7.27
CA MET A 171 -27.33 -24.54 -7.14
C MET A 171 -28.23 -25.59 -6.46
N ASN A 172 -29.18 -25.20 -5.61
CA ASN A 172 -30.18 -26.12 -5.06
C ASN A 172 -31.28 -26.49 -6.08
N SER A 173 -31.60 -25.61 -7.03
CA SER A 173 -32.58 -25.87 -8.10
C SER A 173 -31.98 -26.72 -9.24
N GLU A 174 -32.62 -27.85 -9.56
CA GLU A 174 -32.12 -28.75 -10.62
C GLU A 174 -32.00 -28.08 -11.99
N GLY A 175 -33.01 -27.32 -12.41
CA GLY A 175 -33.00 -26.61 -13.69
C GLY A 175 -31.94 -25.50 -13.75
N HIS A 176 -31.79 -24.72 -12.68
CA HIS A 176 -30.84 -23.62 -12.64
C HIS A 176 -29.38 -24.11 -12.57
N ARG A 177 -29.13 -25.13 -11.74
CA ARG A 177 -27.85 -25.84 -11.66
C ARG A 177 -27.47 -26.47 -13.00
N ALA A 178 -28.42 -27.02 -13.76
CA ALA A 178 -28.15 -27.60 -15.08
C ALA A 178 -27.63 -26.55 -16.09
N ASN A 179 -28.12 -25.31 -16.03
CA ASN A 179 -27.56 -24.21 -16.83
C ASN A 179 -26.13 -23.85 -16.36
N ILE A 180 -25.93 -23.63 -15.05
CA ILE A 180 -24.61 -23.25 -14.49
C ILE A 180 -23.53 -24.30 -14.80
N LEU A 181 -23.88 -25.59 -14.75
CA LEU A 181 -22.97 -26.71 -15.00
C LEU A 181 -22.99 -27.22 -16.46
N SER A 182 -23.63 -26.50 -17.39
CA SER A 182 -23.62 -26.91 -18.80
C SER A 182 -22.23 -26.71 -19.42
N PRO A 183 -21.65 -27.74 -20.08
CA PRO A 183 -20.38 -27.61 -20.80
C PRO A 183 -20.52 -26.83 -22.12
N ASP A 184 -21.74 -26.63 -22.62
CA ASP A 184 -21.99 -25.96 -23.90
C ASP A 184 -21.88 -24.43 -23.78
N PHE A 185 -22.04 -23.88 -22.56
CA PHE A 185 -21.92 -22.45 -22.28
C PHE A 185 -20.47 -22.03 -22.02
N GLN A 186 -20.12 -20.85 -22.54
CA GLN A 186 -18.77 -20.29 -22.58
C GLN A 186 -18.72 -18.86 -22.02
N THR A 187 -19.83 -18.13 -22.14
CA THR A 187 -19.97 -16.76 -21.65
C THR A 187 -21.21 -16.62 -20.80
N ILE A 188 -21.21 -15.64 -19.90
CA ILE A 188 -22.35 -15.32 -19.05
C ILE A 188 -22.48 -13.81 -18.91
N GLY A 189 -23.73 -13.36 -18.86
CA GLY A 189 -24.13 -12.05 -18.37
C GLY A 189 -24.96 -12.23 -17.11
N ILE A 190 -24.72 -11.38 -16.13
CA ILE A 190 -25.37 -11.43 -14.82
C ILE A 190 -26.11 -10.10 -14.64
N GLY A 191 -27.34 -10.14 -14.15
CA GLY A 191 -28.21 -8.98 -14.02
C GLY A 191 -28.86 -8.95 -12.65
N VAL A 192 -28.84 -7.79 -12.01
CA VAL A 192 -29.46 -7.55 -10.71
C VAL A 192 -30.21 -6.24 -10.75
N ASP A 193 -31.47 -6.24 -10.31
CA ASP A 193 -32.26 -5.03 -10.16
C ASP A 193 -32.94 -5.00 -8.78
N ASN A 194 -32.79 -3.84 -8.11
CA ASN A 194 -33.34 -3.54 -6.79
C ASN A 194 -34.35 -2.38 -6.83
N SER A 195 -34.95 -2.10 -8.00
CA SER A 195 -35.93 -1.03 -8.20
C SER A 195 -37.31 -1.35 -7.61
N PHE A 196 -37.52 -2.59 -7.15
CA PHE A 196 -38.80 -3.14 -6.67
C PHE A 196 -38.71 -3.59 -5.20
N SER A 197 -39.83 -4.06 -4.63
CA SER A 197 -39.91 -4.49 -3.22
C SER A 197 -39.09 -5.74 -2.89
N LEU A 198 -38.73 -6.52 -3.90
CA LEU A 198 -37.82 -7.66 -3.81
C LEU A 198 -36.70 -7.45 -4.83
N VAL A 199 -35.48 -7.82 -4.47
CA VAL A 199 -34.35 -7.84 -5.42
C VAL A 199 -34.59 -8.96 -6.44
N THR A 200 -34.28 -8.68 -7.69
CA THR A 200 -34.44 -9.60 -8.82
C THR A 200 -33.12 -9.87 -9.50
N TRP A 201 -32.94 -11.10 -9.94
CA TRP A 201 -31.67 -11.63 -10.46
C TRP A 201 -31.92 -12.37 -11.78
N SER A 202 -30.98 -12.24 -12.71
CA SER A 202 -30.98 -12.97 -13.99
C SER A 202 -29.57 -13.41 -14.35
N GLN A 203 -29.43 -14.64 -14.83
CA GLN A 203 -28.22 -15.11 -15.51
C GLN A 203 -28.58 -15.45 -16.96
N LEU A 204 -27.90 -14.83 -17.92
CA LEU A 204 -28.02 -15.16 -19.33
C LEU A 204 -26.74 -15.83 -19.81
N PHE A 205 -26.86 -17.07 -20.26
CA PHE A 205 -25.73 -17.87 -20.72
C PHE A 205 -25.60 -17.81 -22.24
N GLY A 206 -24.37 -17.75 -22.74
CA GLY A 206 -24.06 -17.77 -24.16
C GLY A 206 -22.91 -18.72 -24.49
N GLY A 207 -22.70 -18.94 -25.78
CA GLY A 207 -21.61 -19.76 -26.28
C GLY A 207 -21.65 -19.92 -27.79
N GLY A 208 -21.01 -20.98 -28.28
CA GLY A 208 -20.97 -21.31 -29.69
C GLY A 208 -19.85 -20.64 -30.49
N TYR A 209 -18.88 -20.02 -29.80
CA TYR A 209 -17.71 -19.41 -30.39
C TYR A 209 -16.43 -20.15 -29.99
N THR A 210 -15.31 -19.84 -30.62
CA THR A 210 -14.01 -20.38 -30.21
C THR A 210 -13.10 -19.25 -29.77
N VAL A 211 -12.40 -19.45 -28.65
CA VAL A 211 -11.39 -18.50 -28.20
C VAL A 211 -10.22 -18.54 -29.18
N SER A 212 -9.90 -17.38 -29.74
CA SER A 212 -8.88 -17.18 -30.78
C SER A 212 -7.54 -16.72 -30.21
N SER A 213 -7.55 -15.93 -29.14
CA SER A 213 -6.36 -15.54 -28.36
C SER A 213 -6.71 -15.26 -26.90
N LEU A 214 -5.68 -15.30 -26.06
CA LEU A 214 -5.74 -14.90 -24.65
C LEU A 214 -4.73 -13.77 -24.44
N GLU A 215 -5.18 -12.70 -23.77
CA GLU A 215 -4.36 -11.56 -23.35
C GLU A 215 -4.47 -11.37 -21.84
N PHE A 216 -3.57 -10.58 -21.24
CA PHE A 216 -3.50 -10.39 -19.79
C PHE A 216 -3.50 -8.92 -19.40
N LEU A 217 -4.31 -8.58 -18.41
CA LEU A 217 -4.24 -7.33 -17.67
C LEU A 217 -3.76 -7.62 -16.24
N GLY A 218 -2.88 -6.77 -15.69
CA GLY A 218 -2.32 -6.93 -14.34
C GLY A 218 -1.15 -7.92 -14.20
N MET A 219 -0.88 -8.77 -15.20
CA MET A 219 0.20 -9.76 -15.11
C MET A 219 1.60 -9.13 -15.13
N GLU A 220 2.28 -9.13 -13.99
CA GLU A 220 3.71 -8.82 -13.85
C GLU A 220 4.62 -9.94 -14.41
N LYS A 221 5.90 -9.60 -14.62
CA LYS A 221 6.95 -10.54 -15.07
C LYS A 221 7.76 -11.19 -13.93
N ARG A 222 7.59 -10.72 -12.69
CA ARG A 222 8.37 -11.17 -11.52
C ARG A 222 7.44 -11.28 -10.32
N TYR A 223 7.49 -12.38 -9.59
CA TYR A 223 6.70 -12.58 -8.35
C TYR A 223 7.60 -13.08 -7.22
N SER A 224 7.20 -12.81 -5.99
CA SER A 224 7.91 -13.34 -4.82
C SER A 224 7.68 -14.85 -4.68
N VAL A 225 8.66 -15.55 -4.11
CA VAL A 225 8.53 -16.96 -3.73
C VAL A 225 7.31 -17.16 -2.82
N GLY A 226 6.51 -18.17 -3.12
CA GLY A 226 5.24 -18.48 -2.44
C GLY A 226 4.02 -17.70 -2.93
N ALA A 227 4.13 -16.82 -3.93
CA ALA A 227 2.97 -16.09 -4.45
C ALA A 227 1.99 -17.00 -5.22
N ASP A 228 0.70 -16.93 -4.88
CA ASP A 228 -0.38 -17.46 -5.71
C ASP A 228 -0.72 -16.47 -6.82
N LEU A 229 -0.75 -16.90 -8.09
CA LEU A 229 -1.00 -16.01 -9.24
C LEU A 229 -2.48 -15.61 -9.38
N SER A 230 -3.41 -16.43 -8.89
CA SER A 230 -4.84 -16.12 -8.92
C SER A 230 -5.19 -15.00 -7.93
N GLU A 231 -4.45 -14.88 -6.83
CA GLU A 231 -4.59 -13.79 -5.86
C GLU A 231 -3.99 -12.44 -6.33
N GLN A 232 -3.29 -12.39 -7.48
CA GLN A 232 -2.60 -11.16 -7.93
C GLN A 232 -3.51 -10.18 -8.71
N GLY A 233 -4.83 -10.43 -8.77
CA GLY A 233 -5.78 -9.56 -9.49
C GLY A 233 -5.57 -9.55 -11.01
N ILE A 234 -5.05 -10.65 -11.57
CA ILE A 234 -4.78 -10.78 -13.00
C ILE A 234 -6.09 -11.10 -13.72
N LEU A 235 -6.43 -10.33 -14.76
CA LEU A 235 -7.52 -10.66 -15.67
C LEU A 235 -6.99 -11.29 -16.95
N VAL A 236 -7.64 -12.37 -17.38
CA VAL A 236 -7.48 -12.95 -18.71
C VAL A 236 -8.55 -12.37 -19.61
N ILE A 237 -8.15 -11.74 -20.71
CA ILE A 237 -9.04 -11.27 -21.76
C ILE A 237 -9.06 -12.33 -22.86
N ALA A 238 -10.22 -12.94 -23.07
CA ALA A 238 -10.44 -13.95 -24.09
C ALA A 238 -11.07 -13.31 -25.33
N ASN A 239 -10.37 -13.37 -26.46
CA ASN A 239 -10.85 -12.83 -27.74
C ASN A 239 -11.45 -13.96 -28.57
N TYR A 240 -12.72 -13.85 -28.97
CA TYR A 240 -13.46 -14.89 -29.67
C TYR A 240 -13.43 -14.72 -31.20
N THR A 241 -13.65 -15.81 -31.94
CA THR A 241 -13.61 -15.84 -33.42
C THR A 241 -14.67 -14.99 -34.12
N ASN A 242 -15.68 -14.50 -33.40
CA ASN A 242 -16.66 -13.51 -33.87
C ASN A 242 -16.18 -12.05 -33.73
N GLY A 243 -15.02 -11.80 -33.10
CA GLY A 243 -14.52 -10.47 -32.81
C GLY A 243 -14.99 -9.85 -31.49
N ARG A 244 -15.75 -10.60 -30.66
CA ARG A 244 -16.05 -10.19 -29.27
C ARG A 244 -14.89 -10.53 -28.33
N SER A 245 -14.86 -9.88 -27.18
CA SER A 245 -13.95 -10.19 -26.09
C SER A 245 -14.72 -10.33 -24.78
N ALA A 246 -14.26 -11.21 -23.90
CA ALA A 246 -14.81 -11.40 -22.56
C ALA A 246 -13.67 -11.41 -21.53
N ALA A 247 -13.95 -11.03 -20.28
CA ALA A 247 -12.98 -11.03 -19.20
C ALA A 247 -13.24 -12.18 -18.22
N VAL A 248 -12.18 -12.77 -17.67
CA VAL A 248 -12.26 -13.68 -16.52
C VAL A 248 -11.07 -13.47 -15.58
N PRO A 249 -11.27 -13.46 -14.25
CA PRO A 249 -10.17 -13.50 -13.30
C PRO A 249 -9.32 -14.76 -13.51
N LEU A 250 -7.99 -14.64 -13.44
CA LEU A 250 -7.09 -15.77 -13.59
C LEU A 250 -7.28 -16.73 -12.41
N GLN A 251 -7.70 -17.96 -12.68
CA GLN A 251 -7.86 -19.00 -11.66
C GLN A 251 -6.72 -20.02 -11.72
N ASN A 252 -6.40 -20.66 -10.59
CA ASN A 252 -5.37 -21.70 -10.53
C ASN A 252 -5.65 -22.90 -11.46
N SER A 253 -6.92 -23.22 -11.71
CA SER A 253 -7.39 -24.21 -12.70
C SER A 253 -6.93 -23.91 -14.14
N MET A 254 -6.72 -22.63 -14.48
CA MET A 254 -6.27 -22.19 -15.80
C MET A 254 -4.75 -22.34 -15.98
N ILE A 255 -3.98 -22.51 -14.90
CA ILE A 255 -2.53 -22.39 -14.89
C ILE A 255 -1.86 -23.77 -14.84
N SER A 256 -0.85 -23.98 -15.68
CA SER A 256 0.00 -25.17 -15.64
C SER A 256 1.49 -24.82 -15.79
N GLY A 257 2.36 -25.64 -15.20
CA GLY A 257 3.81 -25.44 -15.20
C GLY A 257 4.34 -24.40 -14.21
N TYR A 258 3.47 -23.83 -13.38
CA TYR A 258 3.83 -22.91 -12.29
C TYR A 258 4.22 -23.66 -11.02
N ASP A 259 5.29 -23.21 -10.36
CA ASP A 259 5.72 -23.66 -9.04
C ASP A 259 6.13 -22.44 -8.22
N ALA A 260 5.26 -21.97 -7.32
CA ALA A 260 5.51 -20.77 -6.51
C ALA A 260 6.78 -20.86 -5.64
N ASN A 261 7.27 -22.06 -5.33
CA ASN A 261 8.41 -22.28 -4.43
C ASN A 261 9.75 -22.40 -5.17
N ARG A 262 9.73 -22.59 -6.50
CA ARG A 262 10.94 -22.72 -7.32
C ARG A 262 11.44 -21.37 -7.82
N LEU A 263 12.50 -20.87 -7.19
CA LEU A 263 13.21 -19.66 -7.64
C LEU A 263 13.70 -19.76 -9.10
N GLY A 264 13.80 -18.61 -9.76
CA GLY A 264 14.28 -18.45 -11.12
C GLY A 264 13.16 -18.32 -12.16
N SER A 265 13.55 -18.32 -13.43
CA SER A 265 12.59 -18.12 -14.53
C SER A 265 11.79 -19.37 -14.84
N GLN A 266 10.48 -19.20 -15.02
CA GLN A 266 9.54 -20.25 -15.36
C GLN A 266 8.75 -19.86 -16.61
N THR A 267 8.36 -20.86 -17.42
CA THR A 267 7.35 -20.67 -18.47
C THR A 267 6.10 -21.39 -18.03
N ILE A 268 5.06 -20.62 -17.69
CA ILE A 268 3.74 -21.13 -17.38
C ILE A 268 2.90 -21.21 -18.66
N ARG A 269 1.91 -22.09 -18.68
CA ARG A 269 0.87 -22.14 -19.72
C ARG A 269 -0.46 -21.84 -19.07
N VAL A 270 -1.11 -20.78 -19.54
CA VAL A 270 -2.51 -20.47 -19.19
C VAL A 270 -3.41 -21.00 -20.30
N GLN A 271 -4.49 -21.69 -19.94
CA GLN A 271 -5.43 -22.31 -20.87
C GLN A 271 -6.87 -22.00 -20.47
N MET A 272 -7.74 -21.78 -21.46
CA MET A 272 -9.17 -21.54 -21.29
C MET A 272 -9.92 -21.94 -22.57
N GLN A 273 -10.98 -22.74 -22.48
CA GLN A 273 -11.88 -23.07 -23.61
C GLN A 273 -11.11 -23.52 -24.89
N GLY A 274 -10.11 -24.38 -24.69
CA GLY A 274 -9.23 -24.91 -25.73
C GLY A 274 -8.10 -23.98 -26.22
N ALA A 275 -8.19 -22.67 -26.02
CA ALA A 275 -7.10 -21.74 -26.30
C ALA A 275 -6.03 -21.77 -25.19
N SER A 276 -4.77 -21.50 -25.54
CA SER A 276 -3.71 -21.41 -24.53
C SER A 276 -2.57 -20.50 -24.94
N VAL A 277 -1.96 -19.84 -23.96
CA VAL A 277 -0.80 -18.95 -24.12
C VAL A 277 0.29 -19.32 -23.13
N ASN A 278 1.55 -19.27 -23.58
CA ASN A 278 2.72 -19.50 -22.73
C ASN A 278 3.27 -18.15 -22.27
N VAL A 279 3.41 -17.96 -20.96
CA VAL A 279 3.99 -16.75 -20.37
C VAL A 279 5.28 -17.09 -19.64
N LYS A 280 6.31 -16.26 -19.85
CA LYS A 280 7.58 -16.36 -19.12
C LYS A 280 7.61 -15.35 -17.97
N LEU A 281 7.76 -15.85 -16.75
CA LEU A 281 7.91 -15.07 -15.51
C LEU A 281 9.18 -15.47 -14.74
N GLU A 282 9.44 -14.80 -13.62
CA GLU A 282 10.53 -15.09 -12.69
C GLU A 282 10.00 -15.13 -11.25
N ILE A 283 10.40 -16.15 -10.49
CA ILE A 283 10.19 -16.22 -9.04
C ILE A 283 11.48 -15.82 -8.34
N PHE A 284 11.41 -14.87 -7.41
CA PHE A 284 12.57 -14.35 -6.67
C PHE A 284 12.31 -14.30 -5.16
N ASP A 285 13.38 -14.26 -4.37
CA ASP A 285 13.32 -14.13 -2.91
C ASP A 285 13.58 -12.67 -2.54
N GLY A 286 12.55 -11.82 -2.59
CA GLY A 286 12.69 -10.39 -2.38
C GLY A 286 13.32 -10.03 -1.03
N VAL A 287 12.99 -10.76 0.03
CA VAL A 287 13.56 -10.54 1.36
C VAL A 287 15.08 -10.79 1.36
N LYS A 288 15.50 -11.88 0.72
CA LYS A 288 16.92 -12.23 0.59
C LYS A 288 17.68 -11.27 -0.32
N ASP A 289 17.09 -10.89 -1.46
CA ASP A 289 17.67 -9.91 -2.39
C ASP A 289 17.90 -8.55 -1.70
N PHE A 290 16.97 -8.14 -0.82
CA PHE A 290 17.15 -6.93 0.01
C PHE A 290 18.31 -7.07 1.00
N VAL A 291 18.47 -8.22 1.66
CA VAL A 291 19.63 -8.45 2.54
C VAL A 291 20.94 -8.44 1.74
N GLU A 292 20.99 -9.08 0.56
CA GLU A 292 22.18 -9.03 -0.31
C GLU A 292 22.53 -7.58 -0.71
N ARG A 293 21.52 -6.75 -1.00
CA ARG A 293 21.66 -5.31 -1.25
C ARG A 293 22.27 -4.56 -0.05
N LEU A 294 21.85 -4.85 1.18
CA LEU A 294 22.46 -4.24 2.38
C LEU A 294 23.94 -4.60 2.51
N TYR A 295 24.32 -5.86 2.30
CA TYR A 295 25.74 -6.27 2.30
C TYR A 295 26.54 -5.59 1.18
N GLN A 296 26.00 -5.53 -0.03
CA GLN A 296 26.68 -4.96 -1.19
C GLN A 296 26.86 -3.44 -1.06
N ASP A 297 25.80 -2.70 -0.81
CA ASP A 297 25.85 -1.23 -0.79
C ASP A 297 26.46 -0.69 0.51
N ILE A 298 25.99 -1.17 1.67
CA ILE A 298 26.44 -0.65 2.98
C ILE A 298 27.82 -1.20 3.34
N LEU A 299 28.09 -2.50 3.16
CA LEU A 299 29.36 -3.10 3.58
C LEU A 299 30.39 -3.23 2.44
N GLY A 300 29.98 -3.10 1.18
CA GLY A 300 30.89 -3.19 0.03
C GLY A 300 31.34 -4.61 -0.31
N ARG A 301 30.60 -5.63 0.14
CA ARG A 301 30.94 -7.06 -0.06
C ARG A 301 29.72 -7.93 -0.30
N LYS A 302 29.94 -9.16 -0.76
CA LYS A 302 28.88 -10.18 -0.74
C LYS A 302 28.60 -10.65 0.68
N ALA A 303 27.34 -10.97 0.95
CA ALA A 303 26.92 -11.66 2.17
C ALA A 303 27.57 -13.05 2.27
N ASP A 304 27.98 -13.45 3.47
CA ASP A 304 28.24 -14.84 3.79
C ASP A 304 26.91 -15.61 3.98
N ALA A 305 26.93 -16.93 3.77
CA ALA A 305 25.68 -17.72 3.74
C ALA A 305 24.91 -17.67 5.07
N SER A 306 25.60 -17.71 6.21
CA SER A 306 25.00 -17.70 7.54
C SER A 306 24.38 -16.33 7.87
N GLY A 307 25.10 -15.24 7.61
CA GLY A 307 24.60 -13.88 7.80
C GLY A 307 23.43 -13.56 6.88
N LEU A 308 23.51 -13.96 5.61
CA LEU A 308 22.41 -13.82 4.65
C LEU A 308 21.14 -14.51 5.14
N GLN A 309 21.25 -15.77 5.57
CA GLN A 309 20.12 -16.54 6.08
C GLN A 309 19.51 -15.89 7.33
N ALA A 310 20.35 -15.58 8.34
CA ALA A 310 19.89 -15.02 9.60
C ALA A 310 19.13 -13.68 9.43
N TRP A 311 19.63 -12.76 8.60
CA TRP A 311 18.95 -11.50 8.33
C TRP A 311 17.69 -11.67 7.46
N THR A 312 17.67 -12.65 6.56
CA THR A 312 16.48 -12.99 5.76
C THR A 312 15.36 -13.50 6.68
N ASP A 313 15.68 -14.40 7.62
CA ASP A 313 14.71 -14.95 8.56
C ASP A 313 14.16 -13.89 9.55
N VAL A 314 15.02 -12.97 10.00
CA VAL A 314 14.61 -11.83 10.85
C VAL A 314 13.59 -10.92 10.16
N LEU A 315 13.79 -10.61 8.88
CA LEU A 315 12.85 -9.80 8.09
C LEU A 315 11.58 -10.58 7.72
N ARG A 316 11.72 -11.86 7.33
CA ARG A 316 10.60 -12.71 6.90
C ARG A 316 9.66 -13.07 8.04
N SER A 317 10.17 -13.23 9.26
CA SER A 317 9.36 -13.43 10.47
C SER A 317 8.70 -12.16 10.99
N GLY A 318 9.03 -10.98 10.44
CA GLY A 318 8.61 -9.68 10.97
C GLY A 318 9.24 -9.31 12.33
N SER A 319 10.21 -10.08 12.81
CA SER A 319 10.89 -9.83 14.10
C SER A 319 11.62 -8.49 14.12
N GLU A 320 12.10 -8.02 12.97
CA GLU A 320 12.54 -6.65 12.75
C GLU A 320 12.11 -6.17 11.36
N GLN A 321 12.16 -4.86 11.15
CA GLN A 321 11.80 -4.22 9.87
C GLN A 321 13.02 -3.63 9.14
N GLY A 322 12.87 -3.37 7.84
CA GLY A 322 13.94 -2.99 6.91
C GLY A 322 14.81 -1.80 7.36
N ALA A 323 14.21 -0.74 7.91
CA ALA A 323 14.92 0.41 8.44
C ALA A 323 15.82 0.03 9.62
N LYS A 324 15.32 -0.77 10.57
CA LYS A 324 16.06 -1.14 11.78
C LYS A 324 17.15 -2.19 11.48
N VAL A 325 16.91 -3.11 10.55
CA VAL A 325 17.94 -4.00 10.02
C VAL A 325 19.04 -3.19 9.31
N ALA A 326 18.68 -2.27 8.41
CA ALA A 326 19.66 -1.44 7.71
C ALA A 326 20.41 -0.46 8.65
N GLN A 327 19.75 0.01 9.71
CA GLN A 327 20.42 0.74 10.80
C GLN A 327 21.48 -0.13 11.47
N GLY A 328 21.19 -1.40 11.77
CA GLY A 328 22.16 -2.36 12.31
C GLY A 328 23.40 -2.55 11.43
N PHE A 329 23.25 -2.52 10.10
CA PHE A 329 24.37 -2.54 9.16
C PHE A 329 25.21 -1.25 9.23
N ILE A 330 24.58 -0.08 9.30
CA ILE A 330 25.25 1.23 9.44
C ILE A 330 25.92 1.39 10.81
N ASP A 331 25.30 0.87 11.87
CA ASP A 331 25.84 0.91 13.23
C ASP A 331 26.92 -0.14 13.50
N SER A 332 27.13 -1.08 12.57
CA SER A 332 28.15 -2.12 12.69
C SER A 332 29.57 -1.54 12.80
N VAL A 333 30.43 -2.25 13.52
CA VAL A 333 31.87 -1.94 13.60
C VAL A 333 32.51 -2.04 12.21
N GLU A 334 32.03 -2.96 11.36
CA GLU A 334 32.49 -3.12 9.97
C GLU A 334 32.27 -1.83 9.15
N PHE A 335 31.05 -1.27 9.19
CA PHE A 335 30.74 -0.01 8.51
C PHE A 335 31.52 1.17 9.09
N LYS A 336 31.56 1.29 10.42
CA LYS A 336 32.26 2.40 11.11
C LYS A 336 33.76 2.42 10.79
N ASN A 337 34.40 1.26 10.67
CA ASN A 337 35.81 1.13 10.29
C ASN A 337 36.11 1.61 8.85
N ARG A 338 35.11 1.68 7.95
CA ARG A 338 35.30 2.22 6.59
C ARG A 338 35.70 3.71 6.57
N SER A 339 35.54 4.44 7.68
CA SER A 339 36.03 5.83 7.86
C SER A 339 35.56 6.80 6.76
N LEU A 340 34.35 6.59 6.24
CA LEU A 340 33.79 7.29 5.09
C LEU A 340 33.66 8.80 5.33
N SER A 341 33.91 9.61 4.30
CA SER A 341 33.50 11.02 4.25
C SER A 341 31.97 11.17 4.25
N ASP A 342 31.49 12.37 4.59
CA ASP A 342 30.04 12.66 4.57
C ASP A 342 29.43 12.45 3.18
N LYS A 343 30.18 12.76 2.11
CA LYS A 343 29.75 12.54 0.73
C LYS A 343 29.64 11.06 0.35
N GLU A 344 30.60 10.24 0.75
CA GLU A 344 30.57 8.79 0.50
C GLU A 344 29.44 8.11 1.29
N TYR A 345 29.25 8.53 2.55
CA TYR A 345 28.15 8.09 3.39
C TYR A 345 26.79 8.37 2.72
N LEU A 346 26.56 9.61 2.27
CA LEU A 346 25.34 9.99 1.55
C LEU A 346 25.16 9.19 0.24
N THR A 347 26.24 8.97 -0.51
CA THR A 347 26.19 8.19 -1.76
C THR A 347 25.72 6.76 -1.50
N ILE A 348 26.19 6.12 -0.43
CA ILE A 348 25.68 4.80 0.01
C ILE A 348 24.20 4.88 0.35
N LEU A 349 23.74 5.90 1.09
CA LEU A 349 22.31 6.03 1.41
C LEU A 349 21.43 6.18 0.16
N TYR A 350 21.86 6.99 -0.83
CA TYR A 350 21.14 7.11 -2.11
C TYR A 350 21.04 5.77 -2.85
N HIS A 351 22.14 5.00 -2.90
CA HIS A 351 22.14 3.66 -3.48
C HIS A 351 21.19 2.71 -2.73
N THR A 352 21.41 2.50 -1.43
CA THR A 352 20.68 1.50 -0.65
C THR A 352 19.21 1.83 -0.49
N PHE A 353 18.85 3.10 -0.26
CA PHE A 353 17.48 3.46 0.11
C PHE A 353 16.63 3.91 -1.08
N PHE A 354 17.22 4.52 -2.11
CA PHE A 354 16.49 5.07 -3.28
C PHE A 354 16.81 4.37 -4.61
N ASN A 355 17.77 3.42 -4.63
CA ASN A 355 18.17 2.67 -5.82
C ASN A 355 18.70 3.55 -6.98
N ARG A 356 19.33 4.69 -6.64
CA ARG A 356 19.83 5.67 -7.62
C ARG A 356 21.09 6.36 -7.13
N GLN A 357 21.82 6.99 -8.05
CA GLN A 357 22.87 7.95 -7.71
C GLN A 357 22.23 9.22 -7.10
N PRO A 358 22.92 9.94 -6.20
CA PRO A 358 22.54 11.29 -5.82
C PRO A 358 22.61 12.24 -7.01
N ASP A 359 21.61 13.10 -7.17
CA ASP A 359 21.72 14.31 -7.98
C ASP A 359 22.50 15.40 -7.22
N ALA A 360 23.05 16.38 -7.94
CA ALA A 360 23.93 17.39 -7.33
C ALA A 360 23.23 18.27 -6.28
N SER A 361 21.96 18.60 -6.50
CA SER A 361 21.17 19.45 -5.61
C SER A 361 20.77 18.70 -4.33
N GLY A 362 20.25 17.48 -4.46
CA GLY A 362 19.89 16.60 -3.36
C GLY A 362 21.10 16.23 -2.49
N LEU A 363 22.25 15.95 -3.11
CA LEU A 363 23.49 15.73 -2.38
C LEU A 363 23.91 16.95 -1.57
N GLN A 364 23.90 18.15 -2.18
CA GLN A 364 24.29 19.37 -1.48
C GLN A 364 23.30 19.73 -0.37
N ALA A 365 22.01 19.47 -0.54
CA ALA A 365 21.00 19.66 0.51
C ALA A 365 21.32 18.81 1.75
N TRP A 366 21.63 17.52 1.58
CA TRP A 366 22.00 16.66 2.71
C TRP A 366 23.38 16.97 3.30
N LEU A 367 24.35 17.42 2.50
CA LEU A 367 25.62 17.94 3.02
C LEU A 367 25.39 19.18 3.90
N ASN A 368 24.50 20.10 3.49
CA ASN A 368 24.13 21.26 4.30
C ASN A 368 23.44 20.86 5.63
N VAL A 369 22.69 19.75 5.65
CA VAL A 369 22.10 19.19 6.90
C VAL A 369 23.20 18.74 7.86
N LEU A 370 24.22 18.01 7.37
CA LEU A 370 25.37 17.59 8.17
C LEU A 370 26.22 18.80 8.62
N ASP A 371 26.46 19.78 7.75
CA ASP A 371 27.16 21.01 8.08
C ASP A 371 26.38 21.92 9.06
N SER A 372 25.07 21.74 9.20
CA SER A 372 24.31 22.37 10.29
C SER A 372 24.66 21.77 11.67
N GLY A 373 25.15 20.53 11.73
CA GLY A 373 25.53 19.81 12.94
C GLY A 373 24.62 18.65 13.32
N LEU A 374 23.63 18.35 12.47
CA LEU A 374 22.81 17.16 12.65
C LEU A 374 23.63 15.91 12.34
N THR A 375 23.34 14.84 13.08
CA THR A 375 24.16 13.62 13.00
C THR A 375 23.93 12.88 11.67
N ARG A 376 24.84 11.97 11.34
CA ARG A 376 24.62 10.99 10.27
C ARG A 376 23.39 10.11 10.52
N MET A 377 23.03 9.85 11.78
CA MET A 377 21.85 9.04 12.12
C MET A 377 20.54 9.82 11.92
N HIS A 378 20.53 11.12 12.19
CA HIS A 378 19.43 12.01 11.81
C HIS A 378 19.25 12.02 10.27
N VAL A 379 20.33 12.11 9.51
CA VAL A 379 20.26 12.03 8.04
C VAL A 379 19.78 10.65 7.57
N PHE A 380 20.31 9.56 8.13
CA PHE A 380 19.85 8.19 7.86
C PHE A 380 18.34 8.06 8.00
N ARG A 381 17.76 8.61 9.08
CA ARG A 381 16.30 8.63 9.28
C ARG A 381 15.57 9.27 8.11
N GLY A 382 16.07 10.37 7.56
CA GLY A 382 15.50 11.02 6.38
C GLY A 382 15.41 10.11 5.14
N PHE A 383 16.34 9.17 4.97
CA PHE A 383 16.29 8.16 3.90
C PHE A 383 15.41 6.96 4.30
N ALA A 384 15.61 6.42 5.51
CA ALA A 384 14.92 5.24 6.03
C ALA A 384 13.44 5.47 6.38
N GLU A 385 13.00 6.73 6.46
CA GLU A 385 11.60 7.14 6.65
C GLU A 385 10.98 7.84 5.44
N SER A 386 11.65 7.76 4.29
CA SER A 386 11.13 8.30 3.03
C SER A 386 10.06 7.42 2.36
N ASP A 387 9.27 8.06 1.50
CA ASP A 387 8.38 7.39 0.55
C ASP A 387 9.13 6.60 -0.54
N GLU A 388 10.33 7.03 -0.93
CA GLU A 388 11.18 6.28 -1.87
C GLU A 388 11.57 4.93 -1.26
N PHE A 389 12.07 4.91 -0.02
CA PHE A 389 12.45 3.67 0.66
C PHE A 389 11.23 2.81 1.02
N THR A 390 10.07 3.42 1.31
CA THR A 390 8.81 2.67 1.46
C THR A 390 8.51 1.84 0.21
N LYS A 391 8.61 2.44 -0.99
CA LYS A 391 8.40 1.74 -2.27
C LYS A 391 9.46 0.68 -2.58
N ILE A 392 10.69 0.86 -2.09
CA ILE A 392 11.75 -0.17 -2.18
C ILE A 392 11.40 -1.35 -1.27
N CYS A 393 11.08 -1.12 0.00
CA CYS A 393 10.66 -2.16 0.94
C CYS A 393 9.46 -2.97 0.43
N GLU A 394 8.42 -2.30 -0.06
CA GLU A 394 7.25 -2.95 -0.68
C GLU A 394 7.66 -3.85 -1.86
N SER A 395 8.59 -3.40 -2.71
CA SER A 395 9.06 -4.19 -3.88
C SER A 395 9.88 -5.44 -3.54
N TYR A 396 10.36 -5.53 -2.30
CA TYR A 396 11.06 -6.69 -1.75
C TYR A 396 10.18 -7.52 -0.79
N GLY A 397 8.89 -7.16 -0.63
CA GLY A 397 7.97 -7.85 0.27
C GLY A 397 8.25 -7.65 1.76
N ILE A 398 8.99 -6.60 2.14
CA ILE A 398 9.37 -6.32 3.54
C ILE A 398 8.67 -5.10 4.11
N GLU A 399 8.50 -5.09 5.43
CA GLU A 399 8.04 -3.91 6.15
C GLU A 399 9.17 -2.89 6.32
N ARG A 400 8.92 -1.60 6.05
CA ARG A 400 9.91 -0.53 6.24
C ARG A 400 10.31 -0.34 7.71
N GLY A 401 9.35 -0.39 8.66
CA GLY A 401 9.59 0.01 10.05
C GLY A 401 9.91 1.50 10.17
N ASN A 402 10.72 1.90 11.16
CA ASN A 402 11.24 3.27 11.33
C ASN A 402 12.68 3.21 11.88
N ALA A 403 13.40 4.34 11.84
CA ALA A 403 14.74 4.44 12.43
C ALA A 403 14.64 4.61 13.95
N ASN A 404 15.49 3.92 14.71
CA ASN A 404 15.51 4.05 16.16
C ASN A 404 16.51 5.12 16.60
N LEU A 405 16.03 6.36 16.78
CA LEU A 405 16.81 7.47 17.31
C LEU A 405 16.74 7.47 18.84
N THR A 406 17.81 7.06 19.51
CA THR A 406 17.91 7.06 20.99
C THR A 406 19.00 7.98 21.53
N ALA A 407 19.93 8.43 20.69
CA ALA A 407 21.01 9.31 21.11
C ALA A 407 20.44 10.72 21.43
N PRO A 408 20.87 11.39 22.52
CA PRO A 408 20.43 12.75 22.86
C PRO A 408 20.55 13.77 21.72
N ALA A 409 21.59 13.67 20.90
CA ALA A 409 21.81 14.53 19.74
C ALA A 409 20.77 14.35 18.62
N ASP A 410 20.02 13.24 18.62
CA ASP A 410 19.00 12.94 17.62
C ASP A 410 17.57 13.27 18.11
N GLN A 411 17.39 13.60 19.40
CA GLN A 411 16.08 13.89 19.99
C GLN A 411 15.56 15.30 19.70
N ASN A 412 16.47 16.26 19.47
CA ASN A 412 16.11 17.66 19.24
C ASN A 412 17.12 18.36 18.32
N GLU A 413 16.70 18.64 17.10
CA GLU A 413 17.55 19.29 16.10
C GLU A 413 18.08 20.66 16.54
N GLY A 414 17.26 21.45 17.24
CA GLY A 414 17.60 22.80 17.65
C GLY A 414 18.71 22.83 18.69
N VAL A 415 18.58 21.98 19.72
CA VAL A 415 19.64 21.75 20.72
C VAL A 415 20.92 21.29 20.06
N THR A 416 20.85 20.32 19.15
CA THR A 416 22.02 19.76 18.46
C THR A 416 22.71 20.77 17.56
N LYS A 417 21.96 21.51 16.74
CA LYS A 417 22.48 22.63 15.92
C LYS A 417 23.14 23.70 16.81
N PHE A 418 22.55 24.04 17.96
CA PHE A 418 23.10 25.01 18.91
C PHE A 418 24.41 24.54 19.55
N VAL A 419 24.47 23.29 20.04
CA VAL A 419 25.68 22.71 20.65
C VAL A 419 26.80 22.59 19.60
N ALA A 420 26.51 22.05 18.42
CA ALA A 420 27.50 21.92 17.34
C ALA A 420 27.98 23.29 16.83
N ARG A 421 27.12 24.31 16.83
CA ARG A 421 27.51 25.71 16.59
C ARG A 421 28.46 26.23 17.66
N CYS A 422 28.24 25.92 18.95
CA CYS A 422 29.17 26.26 20.02
C CYS A 422 30.55 25.59 19.84
N TYR A 423 30.61 24.31 19.49
CA TYR A 423 31.86 23.63 19.13
C TYR A 423 32.60 24.34 17.99
N ARG A 424 31.92 24.62 16.87
CA ARG A 424 32.55 25.24 15.69
C ARG A 424 32.98 26.69 15.92
N LEU A 425 32.14 27.52 16.52
CA LEU A 425 32.43 28.96 16.68
C LEU A 425 33.35 29.25 17.87
N CYS A 426 33.16 28.55 18.99
CA CYS A 426 34.04 28.73 20.14
C CYS A 426 35.31 27.90 19.96
N LEU A 427 35.20 26.57 19.85
CA LEU A 427 36.36 25.68 19.89
C LEU A 427 37.10 25.60 18.55
N GLY A 428 36.42 25.85 17.42
CA GLY A 428 37.05 25.88 16.09
C GLY A 428 37.29 24.50 15.49
N ARG A 429 36.55 23.50 15.98
CA ARG A 429 36.57 22.10 15.55
C ARG A 429 35.15 21.56 15.47
N ARG A 430 34.94 20.49 14.70
CA ARG A 430 33.72 19.69 14.83
C ARG A 430 33.73 18.96 16.17
N GLU A 431 32.53 18.78 16.68
CA GLU A 431 32.16 17.95 17.82
C GLU A 431 32.51 16.47 17.61
N ASP A 432 32.87 15.78 18.70
CA ASP A 432 32.88 14.32 18.74
C ASP A 432 31.52 13.79 19.23
N SER A 433 31.18 12.56 18.87
CA SER A 433 29.86 12.00 19.17
C SER A 433 29.55 11.88 20.66
N ALA A 434 30.55 11.71 21.53
CA ALA A 434 30.32 11.60 22.97
C ALA A 434 30.07 12.98 23.58
N GLY A 435 30.90 13.97 23.24
CA GLY A 435 30.76 15.35 23.65
C GLY A 435 29.44 15.97 23.20
N LEU A 436 29.06 15.81 21.92
CA LEU A 436 27.77 16.30 21.40
C LEU A 436 26.60 15.72 22.19
N ASN A 437 26.58 14.41 22.39
CA ASN A 437 25.49 13.74 23.11
C ASN A 437 25.40 14.18 24.57
N GLU A 438 26.52 14.35 25.28
CA GLU A 438 26.46 14.76 26.69
C GLU A 438 26.02 16.22 26.86
N TRP A 439 26.42 17.14 25.97
CA TRP A 439 25.91 18.50 25.99
C TRP A 439 24.43 18.59 25.61
N CYS A 440 23.97 17.85 24.60
CA CYS A 440 22.55 17.76 24.26
C CYS A 440 21.75 17.14 25.42
N ASN A 441 22.23 16.07 26.03
CA ASN A 441 21.64 15.43 27.21
C ASN A 441 21.51 16.39 28.40
N ALA A 442 22.57 17.14 28.70
CA ALA A 442 22.55 18.12 29.78
C ALA A 442 21.48 19.21 29.57
N ILE A 443 21.24 19.63 28.32
CA ILE A 443 20.18 20.58 27.98
C ILE A 443 18.80 19.92 28.07
N LEU A 444 18.60 18.77 27.41
CA LEU A 444 17.31 18.07 27.32
C LEU A 444 16.79 17.56 28.69
N THR A 445 17.70 17.26 29.62
CA THR A 445 17.34 16.86 30.99
C THR A 445 17.20 18.03 31.97
N GLY A 446 17.35 19.29 31.49
CA GLY A 446 17.29 20.48 32.33
C GLY A 446 18.47 20.65 33.31
N ARG A 447 19.51 19.81 33.21
CA ARG A 447 20.73 19.91 34.03
C ARG A 447 21.47 21.22 33.77
N ASN A 448 21.49 21.66 32.51
CA ASN A 448 21.99 22.94 32.05
C ASN A 448 20.92 23.63 31.19
N THR A 449 20.70 24.91 31.40
CA THR A 449 20.07 25.77 30.39
C THR A 449 20.99 25.94 29.17
N ALA A 450 20.45 26.34 28.02
CA ALA A 450 21.25 26.70 26.85
C ALA A 450 22.31 27.78 27.15
N LYS A 451 22.00 28.72 28.04
CA LYS A 451 22.93 29.72 28.58
C LYS A 451 24.09 29.08 29.36
N GLN A 452 23.82 28.14 30.28
CA GLN A 452 24.87 27.44 31.04
C GLN A 452 25.75 26.58 30.14
N ALA A 453 25.17 25.92 29.13
CA ALA A 453 25.94 25.19 28.13
C ALA A 453 26.87 26.12 27.35
N ALA A 454 26.36 27.21 26.77
CA ALA A 454 27.16 28.19 26.04
C ALA A 454 28.25 28.85 26.92
N PHE A 455 27.98 29.09 28.20
CA PHE A 455 28.98 29.59 29.15
C PHE A 455 30.18 28.64 29.25
N GLY A 456 29.92 27.33 29.33
CA GLY A 456 30.96 26.29 29.33
C GLY A 456 31.86 26.32 28.10
N PHE A 457 31.33 26.65 26.92
CA PHE A 457 32.13 26.83 25.71
C PHE A 457 32.88 28.17 25.68
N VAL A 458 32.17 29.28 25.93
CA VAL A 458 32.70 30.66 25.79
C VAL A 458 33.73 31.01 26.86
N PHE A 459 33.65 30.43 28.05
CA PHE A 459 34.64 30.63 29.11
C PHE A 459 35.54 29.41 29.34
N SER A 460 35.54 28.45 28.41
CA SER A 460 36.54 27.38 28.36
C SER A 460 37.96 27.94 28.16
N SER A 461 38.97 27.25 28.71
CA SER A 461 40.37 27.56 28.44
C SER A 461 40.69 27.45 26.94
N GLU A 462 40.05 26.52 26.22
CA GLU A 462 40.22 26.35 24.76
C GLU A 462 39.77 27.60 23.97
N PHE A 463 38.67 28.26 24.37
CA PHE A 463 38.25 29.52 23.77
C PHE A 463 39.12 30.71 24.21
N GLN A 464 39.44 30.81 25.51
CA GLN A 464 40.24 31.92 26.04
C GLN A 464 41.65 31.97 25.43
N ASN A 465 42.26 30.80 25.19
CA ASN A 465 43.57 30.66 24.55
C ASN A 465 43.60 31.11 23.07
N LYS A 466 42.45 31.42 22.46
CA LYS A 466 42.40 32.04 21.11
C LYS A 466 42.77 33.53 21.13
N HIS A 467 42.82 34.16 22.30
CA HIS A 467 43.19 35.57 22.47
C HIS A 467 42.45 36.53 21.53
N LEU A 468 41.16 36.25 21.25
CA LEU A 468 40.34 37.03 20.33
C LEU A 468 40.32 38.50 20.71
N SER A 469 40.30 39.39 19.71
CA SER A 469 40.00 40.81 19.93
C SER A 469 38.58 40.98 20.50
N ASP A 470 38.31 42.10 21.16
CA ASP A 470 36.96 42.41 21.66
C ASP A 470 35.92 42.45 20.52
N THR A 471 36.32 42.99 19.36
CA THR A 471 35.50 43.02 18.14
C THR A 471 35.14 41.61 17.67
N ASP A 472 36.09 40.68 17.67
CA ASP A 472 35.86 39.32 17.20
C ASP A 472 35.15 38.45 18.24
N PHE A 473 35.38 38.71 19.54
CA PHE A 473 34.57 38.15 20.62
C PHE A 473 33.08 38.51 20.44
N ILE A 474 32.76 39.78 20.20
CA ILE A 474 31.38 40.23 19.96
C ILE A 474 30.77 39.54 18.72
N LYS A 475 31.51 39.42 17.60
CA LYS A 475 31.05 38.68 16.41
C LYS A 475 30.75 37.22 16.72
N VAL A 476 31.56 36.54 17.55
CA VAL A 476 31.27 35.17 17.99
C VAL A 476 29.99 35.13 18.82
N MET A 477 29.74 36.10 19.72
CA MET A 477 28.49 36.13 20.48
C MET A 477 27.25 36.27 19.59
N TYR A 478 27.28 37.18 18.60
CA TYR A 478 26.20 37.31 17.59
C TYR A 478 25.92 35.99 16.89
N ARG A 479 26.96 35.30 16.40
CA ARG A 479 26.78 34.04 15.67
C ARG A 479 26.32 32.90 16.58
N VAL A 480 26.90 32.74 17.78
CA VAL A 480 26.54 31.67 18.74
C VAL A 480 25.08 31.80 19.17
N PHE A 481 24.70 32.98 19.68
CA PHE A 481 23.39 33.19 20.29
C PHE A 481 22.30 33.51 19.27
N LEU A 482 22.60 34.31 18.24
CA LEU A 482 21.58 34.90 17.37
C LEU A 482 21.59 34.33 15.94
N ASP A 483 22.49 33.39 15.64
CA ASP A 483 22.63 32.72 14.33
C ASP A 483 22.83 33.68 13.14
N ARG A 484 23.43 34.85 13.40
CA ARG A 484 23.64 35.91 12.40
C ARG A 484 24.95 36.67 12.60
N GLU A 485 25.33 37.44 11.60
CA GLU A 485 26.42 38.40 11.69
C GLU A 485 26.04 39.62 12.55
N ALA A 486 27.06 40.25 13.13
CA ALA A 486 26.92 41.52 13.84
C ALA A 486 26.64 42.67 12.86
N ASP A 487 25.57 43.43 13.08
CA ASP A 487 25.36 44.69 12.37
C ASP A 487 26.29 45.80 12.92
N ALA A 488 26.52 46.85 12.12
CA ALA A 488 27.49 47.89 12.46
C ALA A 488 27.13 48.66 13.74
N SER A 489 25.84 48.88 14.00
CA SER A 489 25.35 49.59 15.19
C SER A 489 25.53 48.74 16.44
N GLY A 490 25.12 47.47 16.39
CA GLY A 490 25.25 46.50 17.46
C GLY A 490 26.70 46.17 17.81
N LEU A 491 27.59 46.06 16.82
CA LEU A 491 29.02 45.88 17.04
C LEU A 491 29.65 47.11 17.71
N SER A 492 29.26 48.32 17.29
CA SER A 492 29.72 49.58 17.90
C SER A 492 29.24 49.72 19.35
N ALA A 493 27.97 49.40 19.62
CA ALA A 493 27.37 49.45 20.96
C ALA A 493 28.09 48.53 21.95
N TRP A 494 28.23 47.23 21.64
CA TRP A 494 28.98 46.31 22.51
C TRP A 494 30.47 46.64 22.61
N GLY A 495 31.07 47.17 21.55
CA GLY A 495 32.44 47.68 21.58
C GLY A 495 32.62 48.87 22.53
N ASN A 496 31.63 49.75 22.66
CA ASN A 496 31.64 50.84 23.65
C ASN A 496 31.52 50.31 25.08
N VAL A 497 30.74 49.25 25.32
CA VAL A 497 30.61 48.62 26.64
C VAL A 497 31.96 48.07 27.12
N LEU A 498 32.70 47.36 26.26
CA LEU A 498 34.04 46.85 26.60
C LEU A 498 35.07 47.97 26.78
N ARG A 499 35.07 49.00 25.91
CA ARG A 499 35.92 50.20 26.07
C ARG A 499 35.60 50.98 27.36
N GLY A 500 34.36 50.95 27.83
CA GLY A 500 33.92 51.56 29.08
C GLY A 500 34.28 50.76 30.34
N GLY A 501 35.00 49.64 30.22
CA GLY A 501 35.39 48.78 31.35
C GLY A 501 34.40 47.65 31.66
N GLY A 502 33.38 47.44 30.83
CA GLY A 502 32.50 46.26 30.93
C GLY A 502 33.26 44.96 30.66
N SER A 503 32.89 43.87 31.33
CA SER A 503 33.53 42.57 31.13
C SER A 503 32.96 41.81 29.93
N ARG A 504 33.73 40.85 29.39
CA ARG A 504 33.23 39.90 28.38
C ARG A 504 32.07 39.03 28.90
N GLU A 505 32.01 38.80 30.20
CA GLU A 505 30.87 38.14 30.86
C GLU A 505 29.61 39.02 30.85
N HIS A 506 29.73 40.33 31.06
CA HIS A 506 28.61 41.25 30.92
C HIS A 506 28.08 41.27 29.47
N VAL A 507 28.97 41.29 28.46
CA VAL A 507 28.58 41.16 27.05
C VAL A 507 27.90 39.81 26.79
N PHE A 508 28.48 38.69 27.25
CA PHE A 508 27.90 37.35 27.13
C PHE A 508 26.47 37.29 27.69
N ASN A 509 26.25 37.79 28.91
CA ASN A 509 24.93 37.84 29.53
C ASN A 509 23.96 38.70 28.71
N GLY A 510 24.43 39.82 28.13
CA GLY A 510 23.65 40.65 27.21
C GLY A 510 23.07 39.90 26.01
N PHE A 511 23.80 38.94 25.45
CA PHE A 511 23.30 38.04 24.39
C PHE A 511 22.47 36.89 24.95
N ALA A 512 22.98 36.20 25.97
CA ALA A 512 22.37 35.00 26.55
C ALA A 512 21.05 35.26 27.31
N ASP A 513 20.80 36.51 27.72
CA ASP A 513 19.54 36.94 28.34
C ASP A 513 18.68 37.78 27.37
N SER A 514 19.10 37.94 26.10
CA SER A 514 18.35 38.74 25.11
C SER A 514 16.98 38.15 24.77
N PRO A 515 15.98 38.96 24.38
CA PRO A 515 14.71 38.46 23.86
C PRO A 515 14.89 37.56 22.63
N GLU A 516 15.78 37.96 21.71
CA GLU A 516 16.05 37.24 20.46
C GLU A 516 16.61 35.82 20.71
N PHE A 517 17.52 35.65 21.69
CA PHE A 517 17.98 34.31 22.07
C PHE A 517 16.88 33.50 22.79
N ARG A 518 16.05 34.13 23.62
CA ARG A 518 14.89 33.46 24.24
C ARG A 518 13.89 32.95 23.20
N GLU A 519 13.66 33.69 22.11
CA GLU A 519 12.86 33.25 20.97
C GLU A 519 13.51 32.08 20.21
N ILE A 520 14.83 32.06 20.10
CA ILE A 520 15.57 30.91 19.53
C ILE A 520 15.41 29.66 20.41
N CYS A 521 15.62 29.77 21.72
CA CYS A 521 15.40 28.68 22.67
C CYS A 521 13.94 28.16 22.64
N ALA A 522 12.96 29.07 22.66
CA ALA A 522 11.54 28.72 22.58
C ALA A 522 11.19 27.96 21.28
N ARG A 523 11.77 28.35 20.13
CA ARG A 523 11.62 27.60 18.86
C ARG A 523 12.27 26.20 18.90
N TYR A 524 13.26 25.99 19.76
CA TYR A 524 13.87 24.68 19.99
C TYR A 524 13.18 23.89 21.13
N GLY A 525 12.19 24.48 21.82
CA GLY A 525 11.49 23.85 22.93
C GLY A 525 12.30 23.73 24.22
N ILE A 526 13.23 24.67 24.48
CA ILE A 526 14.14 24.71 25.64
C ILE A 526 14.16 26.07 26.35
#